data_AF-A0A7V9IFJ2-F1
#
_entry.id   AF-A0A7V9IFJ2-F1
#
_cell.length_a   1.000
_cell.length_b   1.000
_cell.length_c   1.000
_cell.angle_alpha   90.00
_cell.angle_beta   90.00
_cell.angle_gamma   90.00
#
_symmetry.space_group_name_H-M   'P 1'
#
loop_
_entity.id
_entity.type
_entity.pdbx_description
1 polymer ?
#
loop_
_entity_poly.entity_id
_entity_poly.type
_entity_poly.pdbx_seq_one_letter_code
_entity_poly.pdbx_strand_id
1 'polypeptide(L)'
;GEHVFEVGDEEFHVRAGATVFAPRGVPHAHRRAVPRTGRFLTLLSPAGFEGFFRELAEAERAGGPMDAAYESVSRKYGITWLDL
;
A
#
# COMPACT_ATOMS: atom_id res chain seq x y z
N GLY A 1 8.72 -7.55 10.45
CA GLY A 1 9.73 -7.43 9.37
C GLY A 1 10.52 -6.18 9.62
N GLU A 2 11.64 -6.00 8.93
CA GLU A 2 12.27 -4.67 8.84
C GLU A 2 11.79 -4.05 7.53
N HIS A 3 11.25 -2.85 7.61
CA HIS A 3 10.67 -2.13 6.47
C HIS A 3 11.23 -0.72 6.43
N VAL A 4 11.19 -0.13 5.24
CA VAL A 4 11.35 1.30 5.08
C VAL A 4 10.06 1.86 4.50
N PHE A 5 9.59 2.95 5.11
CA PHE A 5 8.46 3.72 4.63
C PHE A 5 8.96 5.10 4.20
N GLU A 6 8.48 5.57 3.07
CA GLU A 6 8.66 6.93 2.60
C GLU A 6 7.30 7.63 2.75
N VAL A 7 7.26 8.80 3.40
CA VAL A 7 6.04 9.59 3.59
C VAL A 7 6.39 11.06 3.36
N GLY A 8 5.93 11.61 2.24
CA GLY A 8 6.43 12.91 1.76
C GLY A 8 7.94 12.85 1.54
N ASP A 9 8.67 13.76 2.18
CA ASP A 9 10.14 13.85 2.08
C ASP A 9 10.87 13.07 3.19
N GLU A 10 10.14 12.35 4.06
CA GLU A 10 10.70 11.64 5.20
C GLU A 10 10.82 10.13 4.93
N GLU A 11 11.96 9.55 5.32
CA GLU A 11 12.21 8.10 5.28
C GLU A 11 12.26 7.51 6.71
N PHE A 12 11.49 6.44 6.95
CA PHE A 12 11.36 5.77 8.24
C PHE A 12 11.82 4.32 8.17
N HIS A 13 12.89 3.98 8.91
CA HIS A 13 13.33 2.60 9.10
C HIS A 13 12.61 1.99 10.30
N VAL A 14 11.75 1.01 10.05
CA VAL A 14 10.86 0.46 11.08
C VAL A 14 11.10 -1.02 11.35
N ARG A 15 11.11 -1.36 12.65
CA ARG A 15 11.24 -2.72 13.17
C ARG A 15 9.91 -3.17 13.79
N ALA A 16 9.85 -4.41 14.28
CA ALA A 16 8.66 -4.94 14.92
C ALA A 16 8.23 -4.06 16.11
N GLY A 17 6.94 -3.73 16.16
CA GLY A 17 6.34 -2.87 17.20
C GLY A 17 6.32 -1.38 16.87
N ALA A 18 7.00 -0.93 15.81
CA ALA A 18 6.92 0.45 15.34
C ALA A 18 5.64 0.71 14.53
N THR A 19 5.22 1.98 14.51
CA THR A 19 4.06 2.47 13.76
C THR A 19 4.47 3.67 12.91
N VAL A 20 3.98 3.74 11.67
CA VAL A 20 4.13 4.88 10.76
C VAL A 20 2.74 5.42 10.44
N PHE A 21 2.60 6.74 10.40
CA PHE A 21 1.37 7.41 9.99
C PHE A 21 1.55 7.98 8.59
N ALA A 22 0.68 7.60 7.65
CA ALA A 22 0.67 8.07 6.27
C ALA A 22 -0.61 8.91 6.04
N PRO A 23 -0.54 10.25 6.10
CA PRO A 23 -1.71 11.10 5.96
C PRO A 23 -2.30 11.06 4.55
N ARG A 24 -3.61 11.26 4.43
CA ARG A 24 -4.28 11.45 3.14
C ARG A 24 -3.70 12.68 2.43
N GLY A 25 -3.41 12.56 1.13
CA GLY A 25 -2.86 13.63 0.31
C GLY A 25 -1.35 13.77 0.40
N VAL A 26 -0.68 12.98 1.24
CA VAL A 26 0.78 12.89 1.30
C VAL A 26 1.22 11.61 0.57
N PRO A 27 2.09 11.71 -0.45
CA PRO A 27 2.64 10.54 -1.13
C PRO A 27 3.34 9.61 -0.14
N HIS A 28 3.13 8.31 -0.29
CA HIS A 28 3.79 7.33 0.56
C HIS A 28 4.00 6.00 -0.15
N ALA A 29 5.12 5.37 0.18
CA ALA A 29 5.50 4.05 -0.33
C ALA A 29 6.12 3.22 0.80
N HIS A 30 6.19 1.90 0.60
CA HIS A 30 6.90 1.02 1.52
C HIS A 30 7.66 -0.06 0.78
N ARG A 31 8.77 -0.49 1.36
CA ARG A 31 9.55 -1.63 0.89
C ARG A 31 10.09 -2.44 2.07
N ARG A 32 10.42 -3.70 1.81
CA ARG A 32 11.11 -4.53 2.80
C ARG A 32 12.58 -4.13 2.84
N ALA A 33 13.14 -3.99 4.04
CA ALA A 33 14.57 -3.76 4.23
C ALA A 33 15.39 -5.07 4.19
N VAL A 34 14.71 -6.22 4.17
CA VAL A 34 15.31 -7.56 4.22
C VAL A 34 14.65 -8.49 3.19
N PRO A 35 15.35 -9.50 2.65
CA PRO A 35 14.84 -10.37 1.57
C PRO A 35 13.83 -11.44 2.03
N ARG A 36 13.28 -11.30 3.23
CA ARG A 36 12.29 -12.23 3.82
C ARG A 36 10.92 -11.59 3.89
N THR A 37 9.86 -12.39 3.95
CA THR A 37 8.49 -11.88 4.13
C THR A 37 8.39 -11.02 5.38
N GLY A 38 7.85 -9.82 5.21
CA GLY A 38 7.47 -8.91 6.29
C GLY A 38 5.95 -8.80 6.33
N ARG A 39 5.38 -8.84 7.53
CA ARG A 39 3.96 -8.55 7.78
C ARG A 39 3.86 -7.24 8.55
N PHE A 40 2.88 -6.44 8.22
CA PHE A 40 2.44 -5.28 8.98
C PHE A 40 0.91 -5.20 8.94
N LEU A 41 0.33 -4.46 9.88
CA LEU A 41 -1.09 -4.18 9.95
C LEU A 41 -1.35 -2.79 9.36
N THR A 42 -2.28 -2.68 8.42
CA THR A 42 -2.74 -1.38 7.90
C THR A 42 -4.04 -0.99 8.59
N LEU A 43 -4.07 0.21 9.17
CA LEU A 43 -5.26 0.83 9.74
C LEU A 43 -5.71 1.96 8.80
N LEU A 44 -7.00 2.00 8.48
CA LEU A 44 -7.56 2.90 7.47
C LEU A 44 -8.66 3.74 8.12
N SER A 45 -8.60 5.07 7.93
CA SER A 45 -9.60 6.01 8.43
C SER A 45 -9.80 7.17 7.44
N PRO A 46 -11.04 7.48 7.04
CA PRO A 46 -12.26 6.69 7.27
C PRO A 46 -12.18 5.30 6.61
N ALA A 47 -13.12 4.42 6.96
CA ALA A 47 -13.23 3.10 6.33
C ALA A 47 -13.57 3.21 4.83
N GLY A 48 -13.34 2.12 4.09
CA GLY A 48 -13.68 1.94 2.68
C GLY A 48 -12.49 1.52 1.83
N PHE A 49 -11.28 2.00 2.14
CA PHE A 49 -10.09 1.70 1.34
C PHE A 49 -9.65 0.23 1.43
N GLU A 50 -10.08 -0.50 2.47
CA GLU A 50 -9.84 -1.95 2.56
C GLU A 50 -10.42 -2.73 1.37
N GLY A 51 -11.42 -2.17 0.67
CA GLY A 51 -11.97 -2.73 -0.56
C GLY A 51 -10.98 -2.79 -1.72
N PHE A 52 -10.00 -1.86 -1.78
CA PHE A 52 -8.93 -1.88 -2.79
C PHE A 52 -8.21 -3.23 -2.78
N PHE A 53 -7.80 -3.69 -1.60
CA PHE A 53 -7.10 -4.96 -1.45
C PHE A 53 -8.00 -6.16 -1.76
N ARG A 54 -9.29 -6.10 -1.41
CA ARG A 54 -10.23 -7.21 -1.65
C ARG A 54 -10.49 -7.40 -3.14
N GLU A 55 -10.73 -6.31 -3.87
CA GLU A 55 -11.03 -6.36 -5.32
C GLU A 55 -9.80 -6.79 -6.13
N LEU A 56 -8.59 -6.34 -5.76
CA LEU A 56 -7.37 -6.85 -6.39
C LEU A 56 -7.15 -8.34 -6.12
N ALA A 57 -7.43 -8.81 -4.91
CA ALA A 57 -7.34 -10.23 -4.60
C ALA A 57 -8.39 -11.06 -5.35
N GLU A 58 -9.58 -10.50 -5.62
CA GLU A 58 -10.59 -11.13 -6.49
C GLU A 58 -10.12 -11.19 -7.95
N ALA A 59 -9.58 -10.10 -8.47
CA ALA A 59 -9.03 -10.05 -9.82
C ALA A 59 -7.88 -11.06 -10.01
N GLU A 60 -6.99 -11.17 -9.02
CA GLU A 60 -5.90 -12.15 -9.01
C GLU A 60 -6.45 -13.58 -9.07
N ARG A 61 -7.45 -13.91 -8.23
CA ARG A 61 -8.09 -15.24 -8.24
C ARG A 61 -8.79 -15.56 -9.56
N ALA A 62 -9.31 -14.54 -10.25
CA ALA A 62 -9.98 -14.71 -11.54
C ALA A 62 -8.98 -14.96 -12.70
N GLY A 63 -7.67 -14.73 -12.49
CA GLY A 63 -6.63 -14.97 -13.50
C GLY A 63 -6.65 -13.99 -14.68
N GLY A 64 -7.26 -12.82 -14.51
CA GLY A 64 -7.33 -11.78 -15.53
C GLY A 64 -6.05 -10.92 -15.62
N PRO A 65 -6.00 -9.95 -16.55
CA PRO A 65 -4.88 -9.02 -16.67
C PRO A 65 -4.80 -8.09 -15.44
N MET A 66 -3.80 -8.30 -14.60
CA MET A 66 -3.65 -7.56 -13.34
C MET A 66 -3.35 -6.08 -13.53
N ASP A 67 -2.65 -5.67 -14.59
CA ASP A 67 -2.36 -4.26 -14.84
C ASP A 67 -3.64 -3.43 -15.01
N ALA A 68 -4.61 -3.95 -15.78
CA ALA A 68 -5.90 -3.30 -15.99
C ALA A 68 -6.76 -3.30 -14.71
N ALA A 69 -6.73 -4.40 -13.95
CA ALA A 69 -7.39 -4.46 -12.63
C ALA A 69 -6.79 -3.43 -11.67
N TYR A 70 -5.46 -3.33 -11.63
CA TYR A 70 -4.75 -2.38 -10.78
C TYR A 70 -5.11 -0.94 -11.13
N GLU A 71 -5.07 -0.58 -12.41
CA GLU A 71 -5.42 0.77 -12.87
C GLU A 71 -6.88 1.13 -12.49
N SER A 72 -7.83 0.26 -12.84
CA SER A 72 -9.27 0.51 -12.60
C SER A 72 -9.61 0.60 -11.12
N VAL A 73 -9.08 -0.31 -10.30
CA VAL A 73 -9.32 -0.34 -8.85
C VAL A 73 -8.60 0.83 -8.17
N SER A 74 -7.37 1.19 -8.58
CA SER A 74 -6.70 2.41 -8.10
C SER A 74 -7.55 3.65 -8.34
N ARG A 75 -8.11 3.82 -9.55
CA ARG A 75 -9.00 4.93 -9.89
C ARG A 75 -10.25 4.96 -9.00
N LYS A 76 -10.91 3.80 -8.83
CA LYS A 76 -12.11 3.65 -7.99
C LYS A 76 -11.87 4.07 -6.54
N TYR A 77 -10.70 3.76 -6.00
CA TYR A 77 -10.33 4.06 -4.61
C TYR A 77 -9.55 5.37 -4.45
N GLY A 78 -9.46 6.20 -5.50
CA GLY A 78 -8.87 7.53 -5.44
C GLY A 78 -7.35 7.55 -5.27
N ILE A 79 -6.66 6.51 -5.77
CA ILE A 79 -5.19 6.46 -5.77
C ILE A 79 -4.67 7.22 -6.99
N THR A 80 -3.79 8.19 -6.74
CA THR A 80 -2.94 8.80 -7.76
C THR A 80 -1.55 8.20 -7.64
N TRP A 81 -1.10 7.52 -8.69
CA TRP A 81 0.28 7.08 -8.81
C TRP A 81 1.15 8.24 -9.29
N LEU A 82 2.33 8.38 -8.70
CA LEU A 82 3.32 9.36 -9.10
C LEU A 82 4.34 8.69 -9.99
N ASP A 83 4.70 9.35 -11.07
CA ASP A 83 5.90 9.00 -11.83
C ASP A 83 7.11 9.42 -10.99
N LEU A 84 7.84 8.43 -10.47
CA LEU A 84 9.09 8.62 -9.72
C LEU A 84 10.29 8.29 -10.60
#